data_AF-A0A538FPP6-F1
#
_entry.id   AF-A0A538FPP6-F1
#
_cell.length_a   1.000
_cell.length_b   1.000
_cell.length_c   1.000
_cell.angle_alpha   90.00
_cell.angle_beta   90.00
_cell.angle_gamma   90.00
#
_symmetry.space_group_name_H-M   'P 1'
#
loop_
_entity.id
_entity.type
_entity.pdbx_description
1 polymer ?
#
loop_
_entity_poly.entity_id
_entity_poly.type
_entity_poly.pdbx_seq_one_letter_code
_entity_poly.pdbx_strand_id
1 'polypeptide(L)'
;MAIFSKFFGRTVSEAAGVAAGLAVASPLRPVVQLVENETWAIHPDRPVNVETAAAVVAEDVEKDAWGVQQASWTGFDEPTFRAVLGEVLNAPGLGELYAMWRRGLISDADFTHGLRKAKLEPRWDTALKGQHDVLLSSEELAAMQQQGFVDAGRANSEGGLQGVTPDRQQLRFEVSGLPPGHAEAQHLLNRGLIDEATFAEMIREGHTKTKYTGVLEQARVAVLSALDFVQGHLRNWISESEMVAGGALTGHTAEQMDFLFKIHGRPISWHQTWIGLQRGGTLDGPTGDIHPAFLAALQRSDTLTQGGDLTASQTEEILKFEGWEPTLRATVAAKWAETSPTKQDPAVKSAETKFLTALHKAFVGGAITDAQGVTELALTSLSAAAQAGVLGYWRKEKALEAIPPPPSA
;
A
#
# COMPACT_ATOMS: atom_id res chain seq x y z
N MET A 1 77.94 56.78 -16.22
CA MET A 1 78.75 56.50 -15.01
C MET A 1 79.67 57.68 -14.69
N ALA A 2 79.31 58.57 -13.74
CA ALA A 2 80.25 59.48 -13.05
C ALA A 2 79.62 60.36 -11.93
N ILE A 3 78.30 60.35 -11.70
CA ILE A 3 77.65 61.31 -10.77
C ILE A 3 77.33 60.72 -9.38
N PHE A 4 77.32 59.40 -9.21
CA PHE A 4 76.88 58.77 -7.96
C PHE A 4 77.98 58.51 -6.91
N SER A 5 79.26 58.76 -7.20
CA SER A 5 80.36 58.33 -6.31
C SER A 5 80.72 59.29 -5.17
N LYS A 6 79.95 60.36 -4.93
CA LYS A 6 80.28 61.37 -3.89
C LYS A 6 79.28 61.48 -2.73
N PHE A 7 78.23 60.66 -2.68
CA PHE A 7 77.09 60.94 -1.79
C PHE A 7 77.05 60.16 -0.45
N PHE A 8 77.90 59.15 -0.21
CA PHE A 8 77.74 58.26 0.95
C PHE A 8 78.92 58.26 1.92
N GLY A 9 79.09 59.34 2.69
CA GLY A 9 80.06 59.36 3.79
C GLY A 9 79.73 60.36 4.88
N ARG A 10 78.78 60.04 5.79
CA ARG A 10 78.70 60.47 7.21
C ARG A 10 77.38 60.08 7.89
N THR A 11 77.47 59.25 8.93
CA THR A 11 76.39 58.51 9.59
C THR A 11 75.61 59.29 10.69
N VAL A 12 75.75 60.63 10.81
CA VAL A 12 75.01 61.43 11.82
C VAL A 12 74.18 62.56 11.18
N SER A 13 74.43 62.94 9.93
CA SER A 13 73.59 63.88 9.16
C SER A 13 72.36 63.25 8.50
N GLU A 14 72.24 61.92 8.52
CA GLU A 14 71.17 61.18 7.84
C GLU A 14 69.81 61.32 8.53
N ALA A 15 69.76 61.45 9.86
CA ALA A 15 68.49 61.62 10.59
C ALA A 15 67.80 62.98 10.30
N ALA A 16 68.57 64.04 10.06
CA ALA A 16 68.03 65.34 9.65
C ALA A 16 67.66 65.37 8.15
N GLY A 17 68.37 64.60 7.32
CA GLY A 17 68.06 64.44 5.89
C GLY A 17 66.74 63.70 5.64
N VAL A 18 66.38 62.72 6.48
CA VAL A 18 65.11 61.98 6.35
C VAL A 18 63.90 62.87 6.67
N ALA A 19 63.99 63.75 7.67
CA ALA A 19 62.88 64.66 8.01
C ALA A 19 62.65 65.76 6.95
N ALA A 20 63.72 66.30 6.34
CA ALA A 20 63.60 67.24 5.23
C ALA A 20 63.18 66.56 3.91
N GLY A 21 63.60 65.31 3.69
CA GLY A 21 63.26 64.52 2.50
C GLY A 21 61.77 64.21 2.35
N LEU A 22 61.03 64.08 3.46
CA LEU A 22 59.59 63.81 3.42
C LEU A 22 58.74 65.03 2.99
N ALA A 23 59.23 66.26 3.16
CA ALA A 23 58.51 67.48 2.75
C ALA A 23 58.65 67.80 1.24
N VAL A 24 59.73 67.35 0.60
CA VAL A 24 59.96 67.44 -0.86
C VAL A 24 59.59 66.16 -1.61
N ALA A 25 59.12 65.12 -0.92
CA ALA A 25 58.80 63.82 -1.52
C ALA A 25 57.71 63.89 -2.61
N SER A 26 56.71 64.76 -2.46
CA SER A 26 55.59 64.85 -3.42
C SER A 26 56.00 65.34 -4.82
N PRO A 27 56.73 66.47 -4.98
CA PRO A 27 57.22 66.90 -6.30
C PRO A 27 58.33 66.02 -6.88
N LEU A 28 59.04 65.25 -6.05
CA LEU A 28 60.09 64.32 -6.51
C LEU A 28 59.55 62.95 -6.94
N ARG A 29 58.29 62.60 -6.62
CA ARG A 29 57.68 61.32 -7.00
C ARG A 29 57.87 60.95 -8.48
N PRO A 30 57.68 61.85 -9.47
CA PRO A 30 57.89 61.49 -10.87
C PRO A 30 59.34 61.11 -11.20
N VAL A 31 60.31 61.79 -10.58
CA VAL A 31 61.74 61.53 -10.80
C VAL A 31 62.17 60.24 -10.12
N VAL A 32 61.69 60.00 -8.88
CA VAL A 32 61.94 58.73 -8.17
C VAL A 32 61.29 57.57 -8.91
N GLN A 33 60.07 57.73 -9.42
CA GLN A 33 59.39 56.70 -10.22
C GLN A 33 60.17 56.36 -11.50
N LEU A 34 60.79 57.33 -12.17
CA LEU A 34 61.63 57.09 -13.35
C LEU A 34 62.87 56.25 -12.98
N VAL A 35 63.55 56.60 -11.89
CA VAL A 35 64.73 55.84 -11.41
C VAL A 35 64.32 54.45 -10.95
N GLU A 36 63.21 54.32 -10.24
CA GLU A 36 62.64 53.02 -9.86
C GLU A 36 62.32 52.19 -11.11
N ASN A 37 61.63 52.76 -12.10
CA ASN A 37 61.30 52.07 -13.34
C ASN A 37 62.54 51.64 -14.13
N GLU A 38 63.57 52.50 -14.22
CA GLU A 38 64.85 52.17 -14.87
C GLU A 38 65.59 51.05 -14.11
N THR A 39 65.58 51.11 -12.78
CA THR A 39 66.17 50.06 -11.93
C THR A 39 65.45 48.73 -12.13
N TRP A 40 64.11 48.73 -12.14
CA TRP A 40 63.30 47.54 -12.36
C TRP A 40 63.37 46.99 -13.79
N ALA A 41 63.67 47.83 -14.78
CA ALA A 41 63.95 47.36 -16.13
C ALA A 41 65.24 46.53 -16.21
N ILE A 42 66.22 46.81 -15.34
CA ILE A 42 67.49 46.09 -15.24
C ILE A 42 67.36 44.85 -14.34
N HIS A 43 66.45 44.89 -13.37
CA HIS A 43 66.18 43.84 -12.39
C HIS A 43 64.76 43.26 -12.55
N PRO A 44 64.54 42.36 -13.52
CA PRO A 44 63.22 41.78 -13.78
C PRO A 44 62.75 40.80 -12.69
N ASP A 45 63.61 40.48 -11.72
CA ASP A 45 63.38 39.60 -10.58
C ASP A 45 62.71 40.30 -9.38
N ARG A 46 62.05 41.44 -9.62
CA ARG A 46 61.31 42.16 -8.60
C ARG A 46 60.31 41.22 -7.90
N PRO A 47 60.39 41.08 -6.57
CA PRO A 47 59.40 40.33 -5.81
C PRO A 47 58.00 40.91 -6.04
N VAL A 48 57.02 40.05 -6.27
CA VAL A 48 55.61 40.47 -6.27
C VAL A 48 55.19 40.83 -4.84
N ASN A 49 54.22 41.73 -4.67
CA ASN A 49 53.67 41.99 -3.34
C ASN A 49 52.94 40.75 -2.79
N VAL A 50 52.77 40.72 -1.47
CA VAL A 50 52.20 39.56 -0.77
C VAL A 50 50.78 39.22 -1.25
N GLU A 51 49.98 40.22 -1.61
CA GLU A 51 48.62 40.04 -2.12
C GLU A 51 48.61 39.40 -3.52
N THR A 52 49.51 39.82 -4.42
CA THR A 52 49.62 39.21 -5.75
C THR A 52 50.22 37.81 -5.64
N ALA A 53 51.23 37.60 -4.79
CA ALA A 53 51.77 36.27 -4.52
C ALA A 53 50.68 35.32 -4.03
N ALA A 54 49.84 35.77 -3.10
CA ALA A 54 48.70 35.03 -2.58
C ALA A 54 47.66 34.72 -3.67
N ALA A 55 47.33 35.68 -4.55
CA ALA A 55 46.41 35.45 -5.67
C ALA A 55 46.94 34.44 -6.69
N VAL A 56 48.23 34.54 -7.06
CA VAL A 56 48.87 33.60 -7.98
C VAL A 56 48.86 32.17 -7.41
N VAL A 57 49.14 32.01 -6.11
CA VAL A 57 49.06 30.70 -5.45
C VAL A 57 47.60 30.22 -5.30
N ALA A 58 46.65 31.11 -5.03
CA ALA A 58 45.23 30.76 -4.90
C ALA A 58 44.61 30.28 -6.23
N GLU A 59 45.08 30.79 -7.36
CA GLU A 59 44.69 30.35 -8.71
C GLU A 59 45.45 29.10 -9.19
N ASP A 60 46.30 28.51 -8.34
CA ASP A 60 47.15 27.35 -8.64
C ASP A 60 48.11 27.58 -9.82
N VAL A 61 48.52 28.83 -10.05
CA VAL A 61 49.50 29.21 -11.09
C VAL A 61 50.93 28.89 -10.65
N GLU A 62 51.22 29.07 -9.36
CA GLU A 62 52.50 28.73 -8.73
C GLU A 62 52.30 27.99 -7.42
N LYS A 63 53.34 27.26 -6.99
CA LYS A 63 53.29 26.48 -5.74
C LYS A 63 53.41 27.38 -4.51
N ASP A 64 52.87 26.89 -3.40
CA ASP A 64 52.92 27.57 -2.11
C ASP A 64 54.34 28.00 -1.66
N ALA A 65 55.36 27.16 -1.88
CA ALA A 65 56.74 27.49 -1.56
C ALA A 65 57.27 28.72 -2.32
N TRP A 66 56.82 28.93 -3.56
CA TRP A 66 57.13 30.13 -4.34
C TRP A 66 56.49 31.35 -3.68
N GLY A 67 55.21 31.26 -3.29
CA GLY A 67 54.50 32.36 -2.61
C GLY A 67 55.15 32.77 -1.29
N VAL A 68 55.54 31.80 -0.46
CA VAL A 68 56.28 32.03 0.80
C VAL A 68 57.63 32.73 0.53
N GLN A 69 58.34 32.33 -0.53
CA GLN A 69 59.58 32.97 -0.94
C GLN A 69 59.36 34.43 -1.35
N GLN A 70 58.37 34.72 -2.18
CA GLN A 70 58.01 36.10 -2.59
C GLN A 70 57.63 36.98 -1.38
N ALA A 71 56.85 36.43 -0.46
CA ALA A 71 56.45 37.10 0.77
C ALA A 71 57.68 37.44 1.65
N SER A 72 58.64 36.51 1.77
CA SER A 72 59.87 36.74 2.54
C SER A 72 60.71 37.89 1.99
N TRP A 73 60.76 38.05 0.67
CA TRP A 73 61.48 39.15 0.03
C TRP A 73 60.79 40.51 0.21
N THR A 74 59.49 40.50 0.53
CA THR A 74 58.71 41.71 0.83
C THR A 74 58.51 41.95 2.33
N GLY A 75 59.18 41.17 3.19
CA GLY A 75 59.20 41.36 4.64
C GLY A 75 58.07 40.68 5.39
N PHE A 76 57.32 39.78 4.74
CA PHE A 76 56.29 38.96 5.37
C PHE A 76 56.84 37.56 5.68
N ASP A 77 56.54 37.05 6.88
CA ASP A 77 56.86 35.67 7.24
C ASP A 77 55.83 34.68 6.65
N GLU A 78 56.15 33.38 6.73
CA GLU A 78 55.26 32.33 6.24
C GLU A 78 53.86 32.38 6.88
N PRO A 79 53.70 32.50 8.22
CA PRO A 79 52.38 32.61 8.84
C PRO A 79 51.56 33.79 8.31
N THR A 80 52.16 34.95 8.10
CA THR A 80 51.46 36.11 7.56
C THR A 80 51.08 35.89 6.10
N PHE A 81 51.96 35.31 5.28
CA PHE A 81 51.62 34.92 3.91
C PHE A 81 50.43 33.95 3.87
N ARG A 82 50.42 32.92 4.73
CA ARG A 82 49.30 31.96 4.82
C ARG A 82 47.99 32.62 5.21
N ALA A 83 48.02 33.64 6.07
CA ALA A 83 46.83 34.40 6.44
C ALA A 83 46.29 35.21 5.24
N VAL A 84 47.17 35.86 4.46
CA VAL A 84 46.80 36.59 3.25
C VAL A 84 46.29 35.64 2.17
N LEU A 85 47.01 34.54 1.90
CA LEU A 85 46.58 33.47 0.99
C LEU A 85 45.21 32.92 1.39
N GLY A 86 45.02 32.67 2.69
CA GLY A 86 43.74 32.30 3.25
C GLY A 86 42.66 33.28 2.81
N GLU A 87 42.82 34.58 3.04
CA GLU A 87 41.83 35.61 2.65
C GLU A 87 41.54 35.65 1.14
N VAL A 88 42.53 35.38 0.29
CA VAL A 88 42.36 35.38 -1.17
C VAL A 88 41.63 34.14 -1.69
N LEU A 89 41.76 32.99 -1.01
CA LEU A 89 41.03 31.77 -1.40
C LEU A 89 39.52 31.99 -1.29
N ASN A 90 38.82 31.79 -2.41
CA ASN A 90 37.37 31.86 -2.46
C ASN A 90 36.75 30.58 -1.90
N ALA A 91 35.72 30.71 -1.07
CA ALA A 91 34.85 29.60 -0.71
C ALA A 91 33.74 29.42 -1.77
N PRO A 92 33.14 28.22 -1.89
CA PRO A 92 31.88 28.06 -2.61
C PRO A 92 30.82 29.05 -2.09
N GLY A 93 29.82 29.36 -2.92
CA GLY A 93 28.68 30.16 -2.49
C GLY A 93 27.94 29.49 -1.32
N LEU A 94 27.15 30.27 -0.57
CA LEU A 94 26.49 29.76 0.63
C LEU A 94 25.56 28.57 0.32
N GLY A 95 24.89 28.59 -0.83
CA GLY A 95 24.03 27.49 -1.28
C GLY A 95 24.82 26.21 -1.57
N GLU A 96 25.96 26.31 -2.24
CA GLU A 96 26.87 25.19 -2.51
C GLU A 96 27.48 24.66 -1.21
N LEU A 97 27.90 25.53 -0.29
CA LEU A 97 28.39 25.15 1.04
C LEU A 97 27.34 24.32 1.80
N TYR A 98 26.07 24.76 1.82
CA TYR A 98 24.98 23.98 2.42
C TYR A 98 24.78 22.64 1.72
N ALA A 99 24.78 22.60 0.39
CA ALA A 99 24.61 21.36 -0.36
C ALA A 99 25.74 20.37 -0.10
N MET A 100 26.99 20.84 -0.02
CA MET A 100 28.15 20.01 0.32
C MET A 100 28.06 19.49 1.76
N TRP A 101 27.69 20.35 2.70
CA TRP A 101 27.56 20.00 4.11
C TRP A 101 26.44 18.97 4.35
N ARG A 102 25.24 19.20 3.81
CA ARG A 102 24.11 18.26 3.87
C ARG A 102 24.38 16.89 3.25
N ARG A 103 25.30 16.82 2.28
CA ARG A 103 25.74 15.57 1.64
C ARG A 103 26.88 14.89 2.39
N GLY A 104 27.39 15.48 3.48
CA GLY A 104 28.54 14.99 4.23
C GLY A 104 29.87 15.09 3.48
N LEU A 105 29.97 15.96 2.46
CA LEU A 105 31.20 16.16 1.69
C LEU A 105 32.20 17.07 2.41
N ILE A 106 31.72 17.87 3.36
CA ILE A 106 32.53 18.75 4.20
C ILE A 106 32.08 18.61 5.66
N SER A 107 32.99 18.87 6.59
CA SER A 107 32.70 18.82 8.02
C SER A 107 32.01 20.11 8.53
N ASP A 108 31.50 20.07 9.76
CA ASP A 108 31.01 21.27 10.46
C ASP A 108 32.06 22.38 10.57
N ALA A 109 33.34 22.00 10.71
CA ALA A 109 34.45 22.95 10.78
C ALA A 109 34.67 23.64 9.43
N ASP A 110 34.63 22.88 8.34
CA ASP A 110 34.75 23.40 6.97
C ASP A 110 33.57 24.31 6.62
N PHE A 111 32.35 23.93 7.00
CA PHE A 111 31.17 24.78 6.82
C PHE A 111 31.33 26.10 7.59
N THR A 112 31.73 26.04 8.87
CA THR A 112 31.98 27.24 9.69
C THR A 112 33.07 28.13 9.08
N HIS A 113 34.14 27.53 8.55
CA HIS A 113 35.18 28.24 7.82
C HIS A 113 34.62 28.94 6.56
N GLY A 114 33.78 28.26 5.79
CA GLY A 114 33.05 28.84 4.66
C GLY A 114 32.18 30.03 5.08
N LEU A 115 31.51 29.98 6.24
CA LEU A 115 30.77 31.13 6.79
C LEU A 115 31.68 32.32 7.11
N ARG A 116 32.90 32.08 7.63
CA ARG A 116 33.90 33.14 7.85
C ARG A 116 34.29 33.78 6.50
N LYS A 117 34.48 32.98 5.46
CA LYS A 117 34.79 33.45 4.09
C LYS A 117 33.65 34.26 3.48
N ALA A 118 32.41 33.90 3.78
CA ALA A 118 31.23 34.67 3.42
C ALA A 118 31.03 35.95 4.26
N LYS A 119 31.95 36.27 5.18
CA LYS A 119 31.93 37.43 6.08
C LYS A 119 30.66 37.52 6.95
N LEU A 120 30.07 36.37 7.26
CA LEU A 120 28.95 36.27 8.21
C LEU A 120 29.46 36.33 9.64
N GLU A 121 28.71 36.86 10.59
CA GLU A 121 29.15 36.96 11.98
C GLU A 121 28.99 35.64 12.76
N PRO A 122 29.86 35.30 13.73
CA PRO A 122 29.77 34.05 14.51
C PRO A 122 28.46 33.81 15.25
N ARG A 123 27.73 34.88 15.59
CA ARG A 123 26.43 34.76 16.28
C ARG A 123 25.38 34.02 15.46
N TRP A 124 25.55 33.92 14.13
CA TRP A 124 24.61 33.24 13.25
C TRP A 124 24.91 31.76 13.07
N ASP A 125 26.05 31.27 13.55
CA ASP A 125 26.53 29.91 13.25
C ASP A 125 25.56 28.86 13.74
N THR A 126 25.03 28.98 14.96
CA THR A 126 24.05 28.05 15.51
C THR A 126 22.77 28.02 14.68
N ALA A 127 22.24 29.18 14.28
CA ALA A 127 21.01 29.27 13.51
C ALA A 127 21.19 28.72 12.09
N LEU A 128 22.30 29.05 11.44
CA LEU A 128 22.65 28.57 10.11
C LEU A 128 22.91 27.05 10.13
N LYS A 129 23.57 26.55 11.17
CA LYS A 129 23.77 25.11 11.35
C LYS A 129 22.45 24.36 11.59
N GLY A 130 21.51 24.98 12.29
CA GLY A 130 20.15 24.43 12.45
C GLY A 130 19.40 24.21 11.13
N GLN A 131 19.84 24.82 10.02
CA GLN A 131 19.29 24.58 8.69
C GLN A 131 19.94 23.40 7.96
N HIS A 132 20.81 22.61 8.63
CA HIS A 132 21.39 21.41 8.05
C HIS A 132 20.30 20.45 7.58
N ASP A 133 19.38 20.12 8.48
CA ASP A 133 18.39 19.09 8.21
C ASP A 133 17.24 19.68 7.39
N VAL A 134 16.87 18.96 6.32
CA VAL A 134 15.64 19.25 5.59
C VAL A 134 14.49 18.76 6.45
N LEU A 135 13.69 19.70 6.95
CA LEU A 135 12.49 19.37 7.72
C LEU A 135 11.45 18.72 6.79
N LEU A 136 10.78 17.69 7.29
CA LEU A 136 9.59 17.15 6.64
C LEU A 136 8.53 18.25 6.57
N SER A 137 7.81 18.35 5.46
CA SER A 137 6.70 19.29 5.37
C SER A 137 5.64 18.99 6.44
N SER A 138 4.91 20.03 6.86
CA SER A 138 3.80 19.88 7.82
C SER A 138 2.73 18.85 7.38
N GLU A 139 2.54 18.67 6.08
CA GLU A 139 1.67 17.69 5.45
C GLU A 139 2.21 16.27 5.61
N GLU A 140 3.51 16.08 5.36
CA GLU A 140 4.18 14.79 5.59
C GLU A 140 4.16 14.40 7.07
N LEU A 141 4.38 15.36 7.97
CA LEU A 141 4.28 15.13 9.42
C LEU A 141 2.87 14.71 9.83
N ALA A 142 1.84 15.34 9.29
CA ALA A 142 0.44 14.97 9.55
C ALA A 142 0.11 13.56 9.02
N ALA A 143 0.58 13.22 7.81
CA ALA A 143 0.40 11.88 7.24
C ALA A 143 1.17 10.80 8.03
N MET A 144 2.40 11.08 8.46
CA MET A 144 3.18 10.18 9.30
C MET A 144 2.56 10.00 10.69
N GLN A 145 1.95 11.05 11.25
CA GLN A 145 1.21 10.97 12.51
C GLN A 145 -0.02 10.08 12.35
N GLN A 146 -0.78 10.22 11.24
CA GLN A 146 -1.93 9.37 10.94
C GLN A 146 -1.54 7.89 10.78
N GLN A 147 -0.36 7.62 10.23
CA GLN A 147 0.18 6.28 10.07
C GLN A 147 0.85 5.73 11.35
N GLY A 148 0.94 6.53 12.41
CA GLY A 148 1.54 6.15 13.70
C GLY A 148 3.07 6.13 13.72
N PHE A 149 3.75 6.73 12.72
CA PHE A 149 5.22 6.80 12.68
C PHE A 149 5.80 7.91 13.57
N VAL A 150 5.01 8.95 13.85
CA VAL A 150 5.36 10.03 14.78
C VAL A 150 4.20 10.30 15.72
N ASP A 151 4.50 10.70 16.95
CA ASP A 151 3.49 11.20 17.87
C ASP A 151 3.15 12.67 17.61
N ALA A 152 2.05 13.15 18.21
CA ALA A 152 1.60 14.53 18.08
C ALA A 152 2.62 15.55 18.63
N GLY A 153 3.42 15.18 19.65
CA GLY A 153 4.42 16.06 20.24
C GLY A 153 5.54 16.38 19.27
N ARG A 154 6.05 15.35 18.59
CA ARG A 154 7.06 15.49 17.54
C ARG A 154 6.52 16.22 16.30
N ALA A 155 5.32 15.87 15.84
CA ALA A 155 4.71 16.56 14.69
C ALA A 155 4.53 18.07 14.97
N ASN A 156 4.08 18.42 16.17
CA ASN A 156 3.91 19.82 16.59
C ASN A 156 5.24 20.57 16.74
N SER A 157 6.29 19.92 17.25
CA SER A 157 7.60 20.57 17.41
C SER A 157 8.28 20.83 16.07
N GLU A 158 8.30 19.84 15.16
CA GLU A 158 8.87 20.00 13.82
C GLU A 158 8.03 20.91 12.92
N GLY A 159 6.70 20.88 13.04
CA GLY A 159 5.80 21.84 12.38
C GLY A 159 6.01 23.27 12.88
N GLY A 160 6.30 23.45 14.18
CA GLY A 160 6.62 24.74 14.77
C GLY A 160 7.88 25.38 14.17
N LEU A 161 8.89 24.58 13.82
CA LEU A 161 10.09 25.04 13.11
C LEU A 161 9.78 25.59 11.70
N GLN A 162 8.64 25.20 11.12
CA GLN A 162 8.13 25.68 9.83
C GLN A 162 7.09 26.80 9.98
N GLY A 163 6.84 27.27 11.20
CA GLY A 163 5.84 28.31 11.48
C GLY A 163 4.39 27.80 11.50
N VAL A 164 4.17 26.48 11.61
CA VAL A 164 2.84 25.90 11.79
C VAL A 164 2.52 25.79 13.28
N THR A 165 1.38 26.36 13.69
CA THR A 165 0.92 26.27 15.09
C THR A 165 0.38 24.87 15.39
N PRO A 166 0.38 24.41 16.65
CA PRO A 166 -0.19 23.12 17.03
C PRO A 166 -1.65 22.93 16.55
N ASP A 167 -2.48 23.96 16.67
CA ASP A 167 -3.88 23.91 16.19
C ASP A 167 -3.98 23.69 14.67
N ARG A 168 -3.11 24.34 13.89
CA ARG A 168 -3.06 24.14 12.43
C ARG A 168 -2.50 22.78 12.06
N GLN A 169 -1.54 22.28 12.84
CA GLN A 169 -0.99 20.94 12.64
C GLN A 169 -2.04 19.87 12.95
N GLN A 170 -2.86 20.08 13.99
CA GLN A 170 -3.99 19.22 14.32
C GLN A 170 -5.05 19.21 13.22
N LEU A 171 -5.39 20.38 12.64
CA LEU A 171 -6.28 20.44 11.48
C LEU A 171 -5.72 19.68 10.26
N ARG A 172 -4.40 19.78 10.02
CA ARG A 172 -3.72 19.00 8.96
C ARG A 172 -3.80 17.50 9.23
N PHE A 173 -3.61 17.08 10.49
CA PHE A 173 -3.77 15.69 10.92
C PHE A 173 -5.19 15.18 10.67
N GLU A 174 -6.22 15.94 11.05
CA GLU A 174 -7.63 15.55 10.87
C GLU A 174 -8.02 15.39 9.40
N VAL A 175 -7.45 16.20 8.49
CA VAL A 175 -7.67 16.05 7.05
C VAL A 175 -6.68 15.08 6.39
N SER A 176 -5.62 14.70 7.10
CA SER A 176 -4.62 13.74 6.63
C SER A 176 -5.14 12.33 6.88
N GLY A 177 -5.65 11.71 5.83
CA GLY A 177 -6.16 10.36 5.86
C GLY A 177 -7.25 10.20 4.82
N LEU A 178 -7.55 8.96 4.48
CA LEU A 178 -8.74 8.64 3.72
C LEU A 178 -9.61 7.73 4.58
N PRO A 179 -10.88 8.09 4.84
CA PRO A 179 -11.82 7.15 5.43
C PRO A 179 -11.98 5.94 4.50
N PRO A 180 -12.62 4.84 4.97
CA PRO A 180 -13.03 3.76 4.08
C PRO A 180 -13.78 4.31 2.85
N GLY A 181 -13.58 3.66 1.69
CA GLY A 181 -14.32 4.03 0.48
C GLY A 181 -15.83 3.96 0.72
N HIS A 182 -16.60 4.69 -0.10
CA HIS A 182 -18.06 4.78 0.10
C HIS A 182 -18.76 3.41 0.05
N ALA A 183 -18.25 2.46 -0.76
CA ALA A 183 -18.75 1.09 -0.81
C ALA A 183 -18.47 0.33 0.51
N GLU A 184 -17.25 0.41 1.04
CA GLU A 184 -16.89 -0.17 2.33
C GLU A 184 -17.69 0.46 3.48
N ALA A 185 -17.81 1.79 3.50
CA ALA A 185 -18.61 2.51 4.49
C ALA A 185 -20.09 2.09 4.42
N GLN A 186 -20.64 1.90 3.23
CA GLN A 186 -22.01 1.40 3.02
C GLN A 186 -22.16 -0.04 3.50
N HIS A 187 -21.15 -0.90 3.33
CA HIS A 187 -21.14 -2.23 3.92
C HIS A 187 -21.12 -2.19 5.47
N LEU A 188 -20.37 -1.26 6.07
CA LEU A 188 -20.37 -1.08 7.53
C LEU A 188 -21.74 -0.62 8.04
N LEU A 189 -22.38 0.32 7.32
CA LEU A 189 -23.74 0.80 7.62
C LEU A 189 -24.75 -0.34 7.51
N ASN A 190 -24.71 -1.14 6.44
CA ASN A 190 -25.60 -2.29 6.24
C ASN A 190 -25.45 -3.38 7.31
N ARG A 191 -24.28 -3.46 7.95
CA ARG A 191 -24.03 -4.37 9.08
C ARG A 191 -24.39 -3.77 10.44
N GLY A 192 -24.82 -2.51 10.49
CA GLY A 192 -25.11 -1.78 11.73
C GLY A 192 -23.87 -1.51 12.58
N LEU A 193 -22.67 -1.49 11.98
CA LEU A 193 -21.42 -1.18 12.67
C LEU A 193 -21.18 0.32 12.82
N ILE A 194 -21.81 1.12 11.95
CA ILE A 194 -21.86 2.58 11.98
C ILE A 194 -23.30 3.03 11.74
N ASP A 195 -23.63 4.25 12.15
CA ASP A 195 -24.93 4.88 11.87
C ASP A 195 -24.88 5.78 10.62
N GLU A 196 -26.04 6.34 10.25
CA GLU A 196 -26.18 7.23 9.08
C GLU A 196 -25.37 8.53 9.24
N ALA A 197 -25.24 9.04 10.46
CA ALA A 197 -24.46 10.25 10.74
C ALA A 197 -22.95 10.02 10.51
N THR A 198 -22.43 8.91 11.01
CA THR A 198 -21.04 8.47 10.81
C THR A 198 -20.77 8.18 9.34
N PHE A 199 -21.71 7.55 8.63
CA PHE A 199 -21.59 7.35 7.18
C PHE A 199 -21.50 8.70 6.45
N ALA A 200 -22.37 9.67 6.77
CA ALA A 200 -22.33 10.99 6.17
C ALA A 200 -21.03 11.76 6.45
N GLU A 201 -20.44 11.57 7.63
CA GLU A 201 -19.13 12.11 8.00
C GLU A 201 -18.00 11.46 7.19
N MET A 202 -17.96 10.14 7.06
CA MET A 202 -16.99 9.44 6.20
C MET A 202 -17.07 9.92 4.74
N ILE A 203 -18.27 10.18 4.21
CA ILE A 203 -18.43 10.74 2.86
C ILE A 203 -17.90 12.18 2.77
N ARG A 204 -18.05 12.99 3.83
CA ARG A 204 -17.57 14.37 3.91
C ARG A 204 -16.05 14.46 4.00
N GLU A 205 -15.43 13.56 4.74
CA GLU A 205 -13.98 13.43 4.88
C GLU A 205 -13.33 12.83 3.63
N GLY A 206 -14.06 11.96 2.91
CA GLY A 206 -13.61 11.40 1.65
C GLY A 206 -13.67 12.37 0.47
N HIS A 207 -13.17 11.94 -0.68
CA HIS A 207 -13.21 12.72 -1.93
C HIS A 207 -14.56 12.68 -2.67
N THR A 208 -15.64 12.32 -2.00
CA THR A 208 -16.97 12.22 -2.59
C THR A 208 -17.75 13.52 -2.35
N LYS A 209 -18.41 14.06 -3.39
CA LYS A 209 -19.19 15.29 -3.22
C LYS A 209 -20.38 15.04 -2.29
N THR A 210 -20.51 15.83 -1.23
CA THR A 210 -21.56 15.71 -0.18
C THR A 210 -23.00 15.75 -0.71
N LYS A 211 -23.23 16.36 -1.88
CA LYS A 211 -24.56 16.32 -2.54
C LYS A 211 -25.05 14.91 -2.92
N TYR A 212 -24.14 13.93 -2.97
CA TYR A 212 -24.48 12.53 -3.27
C TYR A 212 -24.70 11.68 -2.01
N THR A 213 -24.48 12.20 -0.80
CA THR A 213 -24.61 11.42 0.45
C THR A 213 -25.97 10.74 0.57
N GLY A 214 -27.07 11.48 0.37
CA GLY A 214 -28.41 10.89 0.45
C GLY A 214 -28.72 9.85 -0.64
N VAL A 215 -28.12 9.98 -1.83
CA VAL A 215 -28.29 8.99 -2.92
C VAL A 215 -27.49 7.72 -2.62
N LEU A 216 -26.27 7.86 -2.09
CA LEU A 216 -25.44 6.73 -1.66
C LEU A 216 -26.07 5.98 -0.48
N GLU A 217 -26.70 6.70 0.43
CA GLU A 217 -27.46 6.10 1.54
C GLU A 217 -28.65 5.29 1.02
N GLN A 218 -29.40 5.78 0.04
CA GLN A 218 -30.49 5.01 -0.58
C GLN A 218 -29.99 3.74 -1.28
N ALA A 219 -28.79 3.77 -1.85
CA ALA A 219 -28.18 2.60 -2.48
C ALA A 219 -27.92 1.45 -1.49
N ARG A 220 -28.00 1.69 -0.16
CA ARG A 220 -27.84 0.66 0.87
C ARG A 220 -28.89 -0.44 0.78
N VAL A 221 -30.08 -0.10 0.28
CA VAL A 221 -31.19 -1.04 0.14
C VAL A 221 -30.86 -2.02 -0.98
N ALA A 222 -30.60 -3.27 -0.62
CA ALA A 222 -30.39 -4.34 -1.60
C ALA A 222 -31.67 -4.51 -2.42
N VAL A 223 -31.54 -4.32 -3.74
CA VAL A 223 -32.60 -4.63 -4.69
C VAL A 223 -32.56 -6.14 -4.94
N LEU A 224 -33.70 -6.82 -4.82
CA LEU A 224 -33.82 -8.23 -5.19
C LEU A 224 -33.37 -8.43 -6.64
N SER A 225 -32.85 -9.61 -6.98
CA SER A 225 -32.47 -9.86 -8.35
C SER A 225 -33.70 -9.87 -9.26
N ALA A 226 -33.51 -9.59 -10.56
CA ALA A 226 -34.59 -9.73 -11.54
C ALA A 226 -35.24 -11.12 -11.49
N LEU A 227 -34.43 -12.18 -11.26
CA LEU A 227 -34.93 -13.54 -11.12
C LEU A 227 -35.81 -13.73 -9.88
N ASP A 228 -35.47 -13.11 -8.75
CA ASP A 228 -36.29 -13.19 -7.54
C ASP A 228 -37.66 -12.53 -7.74
N PHE A 229 -37.71 -11.40 -8.45
CA PHE A 229 -38.98 -10.79 -8.86
C PHE A 229 -39.78 -11.72 -9.78
N VAL A 230 -39.14 -12.33 -10.79
CA VAL A 230 -39.79 -13.32 -11.66
C VAL A 230 -40.32 -14.52 -10.88
N GLN A 231 -39.56 -15.05 -9.93
CA GLN A 231 -39.99 -16.16 -9.07
C GLN A 231 -41.16 -15.75 -8.16
N GLY A 232 -41.14 -14.54 -7.60
CA GLY A 232 -42.25 -13.98 -6.86
C GLY A 232 -43.52 -13.94 -7.70
N HIS A 233 -43.40 -13.55 -8.97
CA HIS A 233 -44.55 -13.52 -9.89
C HIS A 233 -45.04 -14.91 -10.28
N LEU A 234 -44.12 -15.82 -10.65
CA LEU A 234 -44.44 -17.23 -10.96
C LEU A 234 -45.17 -17.94 -9.81
N ARG A 235 -44.82 -17.60 -8.57
CA ARG A 235 -45.46 -18.13 -7.35
C ARG A 235 -46.73 -17.37 -6.95
N ASN A 236 -47.15 -16.39 -7.76
CA ASN A 236 -48.30 -15.53 -7.51
C ASN A 236 -48.21 -14.78 -6.15
N TRP A 237 -46.98 -14.44 -5.72
CA TRP A 237 -46.73 -13.61 -4.53
C TRP A 237 -46.75 -12.12 -4.83
N ILE A 238 -46.42 -11.76 -6.09
CA ILE A 238 -46.49 -10.39 -6.60
C ILE A 238 -47.18 -10.37 -7.96
N SER A 239 -47.76 -9.22 -8.30
CA SER A 239 -48.33 -8.94 -9.61
C SER A 239 -47.27 -8.81 -10.70
N GLU A 240 -47.70 -8.92 -11.96
CA GLU A 240 -46.84 -8.66 -13.12
C GLU A 240 -46.28 -7.22 -13.10
N SER A 241 -47.10 -6.23 -12.72
CA SER A 241 -46.66 -4.84 -12.58
C SER A 241 -45.57 -4.66 -11.53
N GLU A 242 -45.66 -5.38 -10.40
CA GLU A 242 -44.62 -5.36 -9.36
C GLU A 242 -43.35 -6.06 -9.82
N MET A 243 -43.47 -7.16 -10.58
CA MET A 243 -42.32 -7.82 -11.22
C MET A 243 -41.58 -6.87 -12.15
N VAL A 244 -42.30 -6.18 -13.05
CA VAL A 244 -41.70 -5.23 -14.00
C VAL A 244 -41.08 -4.03 -13.27
N ALA A 245 -41.78 -3.47 -12.28
CA ALA A 245 -41.25 -2.35 -11.49
C ALA A 245 -39.99 -2.74 -10.71
N GLY A 246 -39.97 -3.94 -10.10
CA GLY A 246 -38.80 -4.49 -9.43
C GLY A 246 -37.64 -4.78 -10.37
N GLY A 247 -37.93 -5.36 -11.54
CA GLY A 247 -36.95 -5.59 -12.61
C GLY A 247 -36.28 -4.29 -13.08
N ALA A 248 -37.04 -3.20 -13.21
CA ALA A 248 -36.51 -1.89 -13.59
C ALA A 248 -35.46 -1.35 -12.60
N LEU A 249 -35.60 -1.63 -11.30
CA LEU A 249 -34.61 -1.28 -10.29
C LEU A 249 -33.25 -1.99 -10.49
N THR A 250 -33.25 -3.10 -11.22
CA THR A 250 -32.03 -3.86 -11.61
C THR A 250 -31.60 -3.58 -13.05
N GLY A 251 -32.23 -2.62 -13.73
CA GLY A 251 -31.90 -2.24 -15.11
C GLY A 251 -32.56 -3.10 -16.20
N HIS A 252 -33.57 -3.91 -15.87
CA HIS A 252 -34.29 -4.70 -16.86
C HIS A 252 -35.51 -3.95 -17.42
N THR A 253 -35.74 -4.10 -18.72
CA THR A 253 -36.96 -3.65 -19.42
C THR A 253 -38.12 -4.62 -19.19
N ALA A 254 -39.36 -4.19 -19.47
CA ALA A 254 -40.53 -5.05 -19.33
C ALA A 254 -40.44 -6.30 -20.22
N GLU A 255 -39.94 -6.16 -21.45
CA GLU A 255 -39.75 -7.26 -22.40
C GLU A 255 -38.70 -8.26 -21.92
N GLN A 256 -37.62 -7.78 -21.29
CA GLN A 256 -36.61 -8.65 -20.68
C GLN A 256 -37.17 -9.42 -19.48
N MET A 257 -38.03 -8.78 -18.67
CA MET A 257 -38.68 -9.44 -17.54
C MET A 257 -39.68 -10.51 -18.01
N ASP A 258 -40.49 -10.23 -19.03
CA ASP A 258 -41.36 -11.22 -19.68
C ASP A 258 -40.55 -12.38 -20.29
N PHE A 259 -39.42 -12.10 -20.92
CA PHE A 259 -38.54 -13.14 -21.44
C PHE A 259 -37.94 -14.02 -20.32
N LEU A 260 -37.47 -13.42 -19.22
CA LEU A 260 -37.00 -14.16 -18.05
C LEU A 260 -38.13 -15.00 -17.43
N PHE A 261 -39.34 -14.44 -17.34
CA PHE A 261 -40.53 -15.18 -16.92
C PHE A 261 -40.81 -16.39 -17.82
N LYS A 262 -40.71 -16.25 -19.14
CA LYS A 262 -40.89 -17.36 -20.09
C LYS A 262 -39.79 -18.41 -20.01
N ILE A 263 -38.54 -18.02 -19.72
CA ILE A 263 -37.42 -18.94 -19.56
C ILE A 263 -37.55 -19.74 -18.26
N HIS A 264 -37.82 -19.04 -17.16
CA HIS A 264 -37.83 -19.64 -15.82
C HIS A 264 -39.18 -20.25 -15.45
N GLY A 265 -40.25 -19.74 -16.06
CA GLY A 265 -41.57 -20.34 -16.01
C GLY A 265 -41.53 -21.69 -16.67
N ARG A 266 -41.63 -22.74 -15.86
CA ARG A 266 -41.71 -24.10 -16.39
C ARG A 266 -43.11 -24.27 -16.97
N PRO A 267 -43.26 -24.51 -18.29
CA PRO A 267 -44.54 -24.91 -18.80
C PRO A 267 -44.99 -26.19 -18.09
N ILE A 268 -46.28 -26.28 -17.79
CA ILE A 268 -46.89 -27.53 -17.32
C ILE A 268 -46.45 -28.64 -18.29
N SER A 269 -45.98 -29.77 -17.74
CA SER A 269 -45.50 -30.83 -18.62
C SER A 269 -46.63 -31.32 -19.53
N TRP A 270 -46.29 -31.77 -20.74
CA TRP A 270 -47.27 -32.35 -21.65
C TRP A 270 -48.14 -33.42 -20.94
N HIS A 271 -47.51 -34.24 -20.11
CA HIS A 271 -48.16 -35.26 -19.30
C HIS A 271 -49.20 -34.69 -18.32
N GLN A 272 -48.83 -33.66 -17.54
CA GLN A 272 -49.75 -33.01 -16.61
C GLN A 272 -50.93 -32.37 -17.34
N THR A 273 -50.65 -31.74 -18.50
CA THR A 273 -51.67 -31.16 -19.37
C THR A 273 -52.64 -32.23 -19.88
N TRP A 274 -52.11 -33.35 -20.38
CA TRP A 274 -52.90 -34.48 -20.87
C TRP A 274 -53.76 -35.13 -19.79
N ILE A 275 -53.22 -35.36 -18.59
CA ILE A 275 -53.98 -35.89 -17.45
C ILE A 275 -55.10 -34.93 -17.07
N GLY A 276 -54.82 -33.63 -17.03
CA GLY A 276 -55.83 -32.60 -16.77
C GLY A 276 -56.98 -32.69 -17.76
N LEU A 277 -56.68 -32.77 -19.05
CA LEU A 277 -57.66 -32.92 -20.13
C LEU A 277 -58.48 -34.21 -20.00
N GLN A 278 -57.85 -35.36 -19.73
CA GLN A 278 -58.57 -36.63 -19.54
C GLN A 278 -59.51 -36.63 -18.33
N ARG A 279 -59.19 -35.84 -17.30
CA ARG A 279 -60.04 -35.67 -16.11
C ARG A 279 -61.13 -34.62 -16.28
N GLY A 280 -61.35 -34.15 -17.51
CA GLY A 280 -62.37 -33.14 -17.84
C GLY A 280 -61.93 -31.70 -17.53
N GLY A 281 -60.65 -31.47 -17.21
CA GLY A 281 -60.09 -30.13 -17.12
C GLY A 281 -60.06 -29.47 -18.50
N THR A 282 -60.28 -28.16 -18.56
CA THR A 282 -60.17 -27.36 -19.77
C THR A 282 -58.86 -26.57 -19.76
N LEU A 283 -58.11 -26.61 -20.86
CA LEU A 283 -57.00 -25.68 -21.08
C LEU A 283 -57.61 -24.27 -21.17
N ASP A 284 -57.06 -23.31 -20.43
CA ASP A 284 -57.60 -21.94 -20.31
C ASP A 284 -59.03 -21.84 -19.72
N GLY A 285 -59.46 -22.85 -18.94
CA GLY A 285 -60.72 -22.81 -18.20
C GLY A 285 -60.70 -21.82 -17.01
N PRO A 286 -61.87 -21.50 -16.40
CA PRO A 286 -61.94 -20.65 -15.23
C PRO A 286 -61.11 -21.24 -14.08
N THR A 287 -60.12 -20.50 -13.58
CA THR A 287 -59.29 -20.95 -12.45
C THR A 287 -60.10 -21.18 -11.17
N GLY A 288 -61.30 -20.60 -11.07
CA GLY A 288 -62.26 -20.82 -9.97
C GLY A 288 -62.80 -22.25 -9.89
N ASP A 289 -62.70 -23.04 -10.97
CA ASP A 289 -63.12 -24.44 -10.98
C ASP A 289 -62.02 -25.39 -10.48
N ILE A 290 -60.79 -24.88 -10.29
CA ILE A 290 -59.68 -25.65 -9.71
C ILE A 290 -59.85 -25.67 -8.20
N HIS A 291 -59.93 -26.88 -7.62
CA HIS A 291 -60.06 -27.04 -6.18
C HIS A 291 -58.95 -26.26 -5.43
N PRO A 292 -59.29 -25.43 -4.41
CA PRO A 292 -58.34 -24.48 -3.81
C PRO A 292 -57.03 -25.09 -3.30
N ALA A 293 -57.07 -26.32 -2.79
CA ALA A 293 -55.88 -27.03 -2.34
C ALA A 293 -54.90 -27.38 -3.47
N PHE A 294 -55.40 -27.70 -4.68
CA PHE A 294 -54.55 -27.94 -5.84
C PHE A 294 -53.97 -26.65 -6.39
N LEU A 295 -54.77 -25.58 -6.43
CA LEU A 295 -54.28 -24.26 -6.82
C LEU A 295 -53.16 -23.77 -5.89
N ALA A 296 -53.35 -23.92 -4.57
CA ALA A 296 -52.35 -23.59 -3.57
C ALA A 296 -51.10 -24.48 -3.67
N ALA A 297 -51.25 -25.76 -4.01
CA ALA A 297 -50.12 -26.66 -4.24
C ALA A 297 -49.36 -26.28 -5.51
N LEU A 298 -50.04 -25.96 -6.62
CA LEU A 298 -49.43 -25.53 -7.87
C LEU A 298 -48.65 -24.20 -7.71
N GLN A 299 -49.22 -23.25 -6.96
CA GLN A 299 -48.58 -21.97 -6.65
C GLN A 299 -47.37 -22.10 -5.72
N ARG A 300 -47.28 -23.19 -4.96
CA ARG A 300 -46.19 -23.45 -4.00
C ARG A 300 -45.19 -24.52 -4.48
N SER A 301 -45.50 -25.28 -5.53
CA SER A 301 -44.69 -26.43 -5.92
C SER A 301 -43.47 -25.98 -6.73
N ASP A 302 -42.31 -26.03 -6.08
CA ASP A 302 -41.00 -26.07 -6.73
C ASP A 302 -40.40 -27.48 -6.58
N THR A 303 -41.21 -28.52 -6.79
CA THR A 303 -40.82 -29.90 -6.49
C THR A 303 -40.79 -30.77 -7.74
N LEU A 304 -39.58 -30.98 -8.25
CA LEU A 304 -39.21 -32.29 -8.80
C LEU A 304 -39.29 -33.29 -7.64
N THR A 305 -39.96 -34.42 -7.87
CA THR A 305 -39.92 -35.57 -6.95
C THR A 305 -38.48 -35.90 -6.58
N GLN A 306 -38.21 -36.15 -5.29
CA GLN A 306 -36.91 -36.64 -4.84
C GLN A 306 -36.80 -38.14 -5.11
N GLY A 307 -35.57 -38.64 -5.29
CA GLY A 307 -35.34 -40.08 -5.42
C GLY A 307 -35.87 -40.82 -4.18
N GLY A 308 -36.72 -41.81 -4.39
CA GLY A 308 -37.42 -42.54 -3.31
C GLY A 308 -38.89 -42.15 -3.10
N ASP A 309 -39.39 -41.06 -3.69
CA ASP A 309 -40.81 -40.68 -3.62
C ASP A 309 -41.73 -41.63 -4.41
N LEU A 310 -41.17 -42.39 -5.34
CA LEU A 310 -41.85 -43.36 -6.20
C LEU A 310 -41.12 -44.71 -6.10
N THR A 311 -41.88 -45.79 -5.96
CA THR A 311 -41.32 -47.14 -6.02
C THR A 311 -40.78 -47.45 -7.42
N ALA A 312 -39.97 -48.51 -7.55
CA ALA A 312 -39.50 -48.99 -8.85
C ALA A 312 -40.69 -49.29 -9.78
N SER A 313 -41.74 -49.95 -9.26
CA SER A 313 -42.92 -50.26 -10.05
C SER A 313 -43.67 -49.01 -10.51
N GLN A 314 -43.83 -48.01 -9.64
CA GLN A 314 -44.48 -46.74 -9.98
C GLN A 314 -43.67 -45.97 -11.01
N THR A 315 -42.35 -45.91 -10.85
CA THR A 315 -41.45 -45.25 -11.80
C THR A 315 -41.46 -45.97 -13.15
N GLU A 316 -41.42 -47.31 -13.15
CA GLU A 316 -41.46 -48.10 -14.39
C GLU A 316 -42.80 -47.97 -15.11
N GLU A 317 -43.92 -47.91 -14.38
CA GLU A 317 -45.25 -47.70 -14.95
C GLU A 317 -45.40 -46.31 -15.56
N ILE A 318 -44.87 -45.28 -14.91
CA ILE A 318 -44.79 -43.92 -15.47
C ILE A 318 -43.93 -43.91 -16.73
N LEU A 319 -42.73 -44.50 -16.69
CA LEU A 319 -41.83 -44.53 -17.85
C LEU A 319 -42.38 -45.38 -19.00
N LYS A 320 -43.12 -46.46 -18.69
CA LYS A 320 -43.87 -47.25 -19.68
C LYS A 320 -44.92 -46.40 -20.37
N PHE A 321 -45.63 -45.55 -19.63
CA PHE A 321 -46.61 -44.63 -20.20
C PHE A 321 -45.96 -43.58 -21.10
N GLU A 322 -44.77 -43.09 -20.73
CA GLU A 322 -43.94 -42.17 -21.53
C GLU A 322 -43.28 -42.84 -22.76
N GLY A 323 -43.59 -44.11 -23.04
CA GLY A 323 -43.10 -44.81 -24.23
C GLY A 323 -41.63 -45.23 -24.15
N TRP A 324 -41.03 -45.25 -22.96
CA TRP A 324 -39.65 -45.69 -22.80
C TRP A 324 -39.51 -47.17 -23.13
N GLU A 325 -38.39 -47.49 -23.78
CA GLU A 325 -38.01 -48.85 -24.11
C GLU A 325 -37.93 -49.72 -22.82
N PRO A 326 -38.42 -50.98 -22.85
CA PRO A 326 -38.48 -51.86 -21.68
C PRO A 326 -37.22 -51.96 -20.82
N THR A 327 -36.04 -52.04 -21.42
CA THR A 327 -34.79 -52.15 -20.67
C THR A 327 -34.35 -50.82 -20.06
N LEU A 328 -34.56 -49.70 -20.76
CA LEU A 328 -34.29 -48.35 -20.25
C LEU A 328 -35.22 -47.97 -19.10
N ARG A 329 -36.52 -48.26 -19.21
CA ARG A 329 -37.47 -47.98 -18.11
C ARG A 329 -37.12 -48.77 -16.85
N ALA A 330 -36.78 -50.05 -16.99
CA ALA A 330 -36.45 -50.90 -15.85
C ALA A 330 -35.14 -50.42 -15.18
N THR A 331 -34.17 -49.99 -15.99
CA THR A 331 -32.89 -49.46 -15.49
C THR A 331 -33.07 -48.15 -14.74
N VAL A 332 -33.83 -47.21 -15.30
CA VAL A 332 -34.08 -45.91 -14.66
C VAL A 332 -34.97 -46.08 -13.43
N ALA A 333 -36.01 -46.92 -13.50
CA ALA A 333 -36.86 -47.22 -12.36
C ALA A 333 -36.09 -47.88 -11.21
N ALA A 334 -35.19 -48.81 -11.51
CA ALA A 334 -34.31 -49.42 -10.51
C ALA A 334 -33.33 -48.41 -9.90
N LYS A 335 -32.78 -47.49 -10.71
CA LYS A 335 -31.87 -46.43 -10.23
C LYS A 335 -32.59 -45.34 -9.43
N TRP A 336 -33.84 -45.04 -9.78
CA TRP A 336 -34.66 -44.05 -9.08
C TRP A 336 -35.21 -44.59 -7.76
N ALA A 337 -35.52 -45.89 -7.73
CA ALA A 337 -35.98 -46.61 -6.56
C ALA A 337 -34.85 -47.20 -5.71
N GLU A 338 -33.61 -47.20 -6.20
CA GLU A 338 -32.42 -47.20 -5.36
C GLU A 338 -32.54 -45.95 -4.50
N THR A 339 -33.23 -46.12 -3.36
CA THR A 339 -33.24 -45.14 -2.28
C THR A 339 -31.81 -44.69 -2.12
N SER A 340 -31.58 -43.38 -2.26
CA SER A 340 -30.32 -42.76 -1.84
C SER A 340 -29.89 -43.48 -0.56
N PRO A 341 -28.67 -44.06 -0.52
CA PRO A 341 -28.26 -45.02 0.49
C PRO A 341 -28.80 -44.57 1.82
N THR A 342 -29.69 -45.39 2.41
CA THR A 342 -30.54 -45.04 3.56
C THR A 342 -29.75 -44.10 4.44
N LYS A 343 -30.15 -42.81 4.43
CA LYS A 343 -29.34 -41.74 5.00
C LYS A 343 -29.08 -42.14 6.45
N GLN A 344 -27.87 -42.63 6.71
CA GLN A 344 -27.50 -43.17 8.00
C GLN A 344 -27.83 -42.07 9.01
N ASP A 345 -28.51 -42.43 10.10
CA ASP A 345 -28.90 -41.48 11.12
C ASP A 345 -27.70 -40.55 11.42
N PRO A 346 -27.85 -39.22 11.34
CA PRO A 346 -26.73 -38.30 11.50
C PRO A 346 -25.94 -38.53 12.81
N ALA A 347 -26.61 -38.97 13.88
CA ALA A 347 -25.97 -39.31 15.14
C ALA A 347 -25.10 -40.57 15.02
N VAL A 348 -25.58 -41.60 14.32
CA VAL A 348 -24.82 -42.84 14.07
C VAL A 348 -23.59 -42.55 13.19
N LYS A 349 -23.75 -41.76 12.12
CA LYS A 349 -22.63 -41.34 11.28
C LYS A 349 -21.58 -40.54 12.05
N SER A 350 -22.02 -39.62 12.92
CA SER A 350 -21.14 -38.84 13.78
C SER A 350 -20.39 -39.72 14.79
N ALA A 351 -21.07 -40.69 15.40
CA ALA A 351 -20.47 -41.64 16.33
C ALA A 351 -19.42 -42.53 15.64
N GLU A 352 -19.74 -43.06 14.45
CA GLU A 352 -18.81 -43.88 13.66
C GLU A 352 -17.58 -43.09 13.23
N THR A 353 -17.74 -41.83 12.82
CA THR A 353 -16.61 -40.94 12.48
C THR A 353 -15.69 -40.71 13.68
N LYS A 354 -16.26 -40.46 14.87
CA LYS A 354 -15.50 -40.28 16.12
C LYS A 354 -14.76 -41.56 16.52
N PHE A 355 -15.43 -42.71 16.38
CA PHE A 355 -14.83 -44.01 16.66
C PHE A 355 -13.65 -44.30 15.73
N LEU A 356 -13.82 -44.14 14.41
CA LEU A 356 -12.75 -44.32 13.43
C LEU A 356 -11.55 -43.39 13.69
N THR A 357 -11.80 -42.14 14.07
CA THR A 357 -10.74 -41.18 14.43
C THR A 357 -9.98 -41.61 15.69
N ALA A 358 -10.69 -42.07 16.72
CA ALA A 358 -10.05 -42.56 17.94
C ALA A 358 -9.24 -43.84 17.68
N LEU A 359 -9.79 -44.75 16.89
CA LEU A 359 -9.15 -46.02 16.51
C LEU A 359 -7.88 -45.78 15.69
N HIS A 360 -7.93 -44.87 14.71
CA HIS A 360 -6.77 -44.43 13.92
C HIS A 360 -5.64 -43.92 14.81
N LYS A 361 -5.94 -42.97 15.70
CA LYS A 361 -4.95 -42.40 16.63
C LYS A 361 -4.32 -43.46 17.53
N ALA A 362 -5.14 -44.38 18.06
CA ALA A 362 -4.65 -45.49 18.89
C ALA A 362 -3.73 -46.44 18.09
N PHE A 363 -4.06 -46.73 16.84
CA PHE A 363 -3.28 -47.61 15.98
C PHE A 363 -1.91 -47.01 15.60
N VAL A 364 -1.93 -45.77 15.07
CA VAL A 364 -0.73 -45.06 14.60
C VAL A 364 0.20 -44.76 15.77
N GLY A 365 -0.34 -44.29 16.89
CA GLY A 365 0.42 -44.06 18.13
C GLY A 365 0.89 -45.34 18.84
N GLY A 366 0.59 -46.53 18.30
CA GLY A 366 1.07 -47.81 18.82
C GLY A 366 0.39 -48.32 20.08
N ALA A 367 -0.73 -47.71 20.49
CA ALA A 367 -1.52 -48.15 21.65
C ALA A 367 -2.27 -49.47 21.40
N ILE A 368 -2.54 -49.81 20.14
CA ILE A 368 -3.12 -51.09 19.74
C ILE A 368 -2.31 -51.76 18.63
N THR A 369 -2.36 -53.10 18.62
CA THR A 369 -1.68 -53.95 17.64
C THR A 369 -2.49 -54.08 16.35
N ASP A 370 -1.86 -54.65 15.31
CA ASP A 370 -2.51 -54.86 14.01
C ASP A 370 -3.75 -55.78 14.12
N ALA A 371 -3.64 -56.87 14.89
CA ALA A 371 -4.73 -57.81 15.12
C ALA A 371 -5.90 -57.16 15.90
N GLN A 372 -5.60 -56.26 16.83
CA GLN A 372 -6.63 -55.47 17.53
C GLN A 372 -7.30 -54.48 16.59
N GLY A 373 -6.53 -53.80 15.72
CA GLY A 373 -7.09 -52.91 14.70
C GLY A 373 -8.08 -53.60 13.75
N VAL A 374 -7.78 -54.83 13.32
CA VAL A 374 -8.71 -55.66 12.52
C VAL A 374 -10.01 -55.95 13.29
N THR A 375 -9.90 -56.37 14.55
CA THR A 375 -11.05 -56.68 15.40
C THR A 375 -11.95 -55.47 15.62
N GLU A 376 -11.37 -54.30 15.89
CA GLU A 376 -12.12 -53.07 16.14
C GLU A 376 -12.75 -52.49 14.86
N LEU A 377 -12.07 -52.58 13.72
CA LEU A 377 -12.65 -52.15 12.44
C LEU A 377 -13.84 -53.03 12.01
N ALA A 378 -13.88 -54.30 12.44
CA ALA A 378 -15.01 -55.18 12.20
C ALA A 378 -16.31 -54.74 12.92
N LEU A 379 -16.21 -53.81 13.89
CA LEU A 379 -17.38 -53.21 14.55
C LEU A 379 -18.00 -52.03 13.76
N THR A 380 -17.37 -51.62 12.65
CA THR A 380 -17.84 -50.50 11.80
C THR A 380 -18.74 -51.00 10.68
N SER A 381 -19.37 -50.08 9.96
CA SER A 381 -20.17 -50.39 8.76
C SER A 381 -19.32 -50.67 7.51
N LEU A 382 -17.98 -50.61 7.62
CA LEU A 382 -17.07 -50.82 6.50
C LEU A 382 -17.09 -52.28 6.04
N SER A 383 -17.04 -52.49 4.72
CA SER A 383 -16.85 -53.82 4.14
C SER A 383 -15.45 -54.35 4.47
N ALA A 384 -15.27 -55.68 4.51
CA ALA A 384 -13.97 -56.30 4.78
C ALA A 384 -12.85 -55.79 3.85
N ALA A 385 -13.17 -55.53 2.57
CA ALA A 385 -12.22 -54.94 1.62
C ALA A 385 -11.82 -53.51 2.01
N ALA A 386 -12.79 -52.69 2.43
CA ALA A 386 -12.53 -51.33 2.91
C ALA A 386 -11.72 -51.34 4.22
N GLN A 387 -12.03 -52.25 5.16
CA GLN A 387 -11.27 -52.42 6.40
C GLN A 387 -9.79 -52.73 6.12
N ALA A 388 -9.53 -53.67 5.20
CA ALA A 388 -8.17 -54.01 4.78
C ALA A 388 -7.42 -52.82 4.14
N GLY A 389 -8.13 -52.03 3.31
CA GLY A 389 -7.60 -50.80 2.72
C GLY A 389 -7.21 -49.77 3.76
N VAL A 390 -8.11 -49.49 4.72
CA VAL A 390 -7.89 -48.53 5.81
C VAL A 390 -6.66 -48.91 6.66
N LEU A 391 -6.55 -50.17 7.09
CA LEU A 391 -5.37 -50.65 7.82
C LEU A 391 -4.08 -50.53 7.00
N GLY A 392 -4.16 -50.79 5.69
CA GLY A 392 -3.03 -50.62 4.77
C GLY A 392 -2.47 -49.19 4.79
N TYR A 393 -3.34 -48.18 4.86
CA TYR A 393 -2.92 -46.78 4.98
C TYR A 393 -2.36 -46.46 6.36
N TRP A 394 -3.02 -46.90 7.44
CA TRP A 394 -2.55 -46.64 8.80
C TRP A 394 -1.17 -47.24 9.10
N ARG A 395 -0.86 -48.42 8.52
CA ARG A 395 0.50 -49.01 8.62
C ARG A 395 1.56 -48.14 7.96
N LYS A 396 1.24 -47.55 6.79
CA LYS A 396 2.16 -46.64 6.08
C LYS A 396 2.41 -45.37 6.89
N GLU A 397 1.36 -44.81 7.48
CA GLU A 397 1.45 -43.62 8.32
C GLU A 397 2.26 -43.88 9.60
N LYS A 398 2.00 -44.99 10.30
CA LYS A 398 2.81 -45.43 11.45
C LYS A 398 4.28 -45.61 11.10
N ALA A 399 4.58 -46.12 9.91
CA ALA A 399 5.96 -46.26 9.44
C ALA A 399 6.63 -44.90 9.17
N LEU A 400 5.87 -43.87 8.76
CA LEU A 400 6.39 -42.51 8.57
C LEU A 400 6.71 -41.84 9.91
N GLU A 401 5.86 -42.00 10.93
CA GLU A 401 6.13 -41.45 12.28
C GLU A 401 7.32 -42.11 12.98
N ALA A 402 7.64 -43.35 12.61
CA ALA A 402 8.80 -44.08 13.14
C ALA A 402 10.15 -43.61 12.54
N ILE A 403 10.14 -42.75 11.52
CA ILE A 403 11.36 -42.17 10.96
C ILE A 403 11.90 -41.15 11.97
N PRO A 404 13.10 -41.34 12.54
CA PRO A 404 13.66 -40.37 13.48
C PRO A 404 13.78 -39.00 12.82
N PRO A 405 13.50 -37.90 13.55
CA PRO A 405 13.65 -36.56 13.00
C PRO A 405 15.09 -36.38 12.50
N PRO A 406 15.29 -35.65 11.38
CA PRO A 406 16.63 -35.36 10.91
C PRO A 406 17.43 -34.68 12.05
N PRO A 407 18.73 -35.01 12.21
CA PRO A 407 19.54 -34.37 13.24
C PRO A 407 19.48 -32.86 13.05
N SER A 408 19.18 -32.12 14.12
CA SER A 408 19.14 -30.66 14.12
C SER A 408 20.50 -30.13 13.66
N ALA A 409 20.50 -29.38 12.55
CA ALA A 409 21.69 -28.78 11.94
C ALA A 409 22.32 -27.70 12.81
#